data_AF-A0A1H5MM69-F1
#
_entry.id   AF-A0A1H5MM69-F1
#
_cell.length_a   1.000
_cell.length_b   1.000
_cell.length_c   1.000
_cell.angle_alpha   90.00
_cell.angle_beta   90.00
_cell.angle_gamma   90.00
#
_symmetry.space_group_name_H-M   'P 1'
#
loop_
_entity.id
_entity.type
_entity.pdbx_description
1 polymer ?
#
loop_
_entity_poly.entity_id
_entity_poly.type
_entity_poly.pdbx_seq_one_letter_code
_entity_poly.pdbx_strand_id
1 'polypeptide(L)'
;MPGEPQFKTWQEMLEHNRGLLLRRTGHDVAWWLAEARAQASASEADTRRWLVENGVSGYAQNPIMWELYGYPDFFLKDAVELLDGQYADRPALRPIADAVIALTLAWAEDGTANTQIQLRKTYFSLTTPRRKFAQVTPVSKSAVDIFLRLDDPAAGRLEIVKVRAGDPFQRKVRLREVGDVDASLAEILLRAYAANS
;
A
#
# COMPACT_ATOMS: atom_id res chain seq x y z
N MET A 1 12.30 -14.25 26.76
CA MET A 1 11.09 -13.81 26.02
C MET A 1 11.44 -13.82 24.55
N PRO A 2 10.77 -14.61 23.69
CA PRO A 2 10.95 -14.47 22.24
C PRO A 2 10.50 -13.05 21.86
N GLY A 3 11.33 -12.33 21.10
CA GLY A 3 11.03 -10.96 20.71
C GLY A 3 9.73 -10.87 19.92
N GLU A 4 8.86 -9.93 20.29
CA GLU A 4 7.66 -9.62 19.51
C GLU A 4 8.06 -9.29 18.06
N PRO A 5 7.31 -9.76 17.06
CA PRO A 5 7.60 -9.45 15.68
C PRO A 5 7.49 -7.93 15.44
N GLN A 6 8.60 -7.31 15.04
CA GLN A 6 8.63 -5.91 14.61
C GLN A 6 8.24 -5.81 13.13
N PHE A 7 7.13 -5.13 12.85
CA PHE A 7 6.68 -4.82 11.50
C PHE A 7 6.98 -3.36 11.18
N LYS A 8 7.51 -3.09 9.97
CA LYS A 8 7.81 -1.72 9.50
C LYS A 8 6.61 -1.07 8.84
N THR A 9 5.61 -1.85 8.44
CA THR A 9 4.35 -1.40 7.82
C THR A 9 3.17 -2.24 8.34
N TRP A 10 1.96 -1.70 8.23
CA TRP A 10 0.75 -2.46 8.57
C TRP A 10 0.48 -3.56 7.55
N GLN A 11 0.92 -3.39 6.29
CA GLN A 11 0.85 -4.43 5.26
C GLN A 11 1.77 -5.61 5.57
N GLU A 12 2.98 -5.37 6.11
CA GLU A 12 3.88 -6.44 6.56
C GLU A 12 3.27 -7.25 7.71
N MET A 13 2.62 -6.56 8.67
CA MET A 13 1.86 -7.22 9.72
C MET A 13 0.70 -8.03 9.13
N LEU A 14 -0.04 -7.46 8.16
CA LEU A 14 -1.13 -8.15 7.50
C LEU A 14 -0.64 -9.41 6.78
N GLU A 15 0.45 -9.31 6.02
CA GLU A 15 1.05 -10.45 5.31
C GLU A 15 1.52 -11.54 6.28
N HIS A 16 2.15 -11.15 7.38
CA HIS A 16 2.49 -12.09 8.46
C HIS A 16 1.24 -12.81 8.99
N ASN A 17 0.15 -12.08 9.20
CA ASN A 17 -1.11 -12.64 9.67
C ASN A 17 -1.75 -13.57 8.62
N ARG A 18 -1.67 -13.24 7.32
CA ARG A 18 -2.09 -14.13 6.22
C ARG A 18 -1.30 -15.43 6.22
N GLY A 19 0.02 -15.34 6.36
CA GLY A 19 0.89 -16.52 6.46
C GLY A 19 0.61 -17.35 7.72
N LEU A 20 0.28 -16.69 8.85
CA LEU A 20 -0.11 -17.38 10.08
C LEU A 20 -1.43 -18.13 9.92
N LEU A 21 -2.43 -17.51 9.28
CA LEU A 21 -3.71 -18.12 8.94
C LEU A 21 -3.52 -19.38 8.10
N LEU A 22 -2.76 -19.26 7.01
CA LEU A 22 -2.48 -20.37 6.10
C LEU A 22 -1.78 -21.52 6.82
N ARG A 23 -0.72 -21.24 7.59
CA ARG A 23 0.02 -22.29 8.32
C ARG A 23 -0.81 -22.99 9.39
N ARG A 24 -1.75 -22.28 10.03
CA ARG A 24 -2.58 -22.84 11.11
C ARG A 24 -3.78 -23.63 10.61
N THR A 25 -4.36 -23.19 9.49
CA THR A 25 -5.65 -23.73 9.02
C THR A 25 -5.56 -24.49 7.72
N GLY A 26 -4.45 -24.38 6.99
CA GLY A 26 -4.31 -24.95 5.65
C GLY A 26 -5.01 -24.16 4.55
N HIS A 27 -5.72 -23.08 4.90
CA HIS A 27 -6.51 -22.26 3.97
C HIS A 27 -6.11 -20.78 4.02
N ASP A 28 -6.20 -20.12 2.87
CA ASP A 28 -5.87 -18.69 2.74
C ASP A 28 -7.05 -17.78 3.09
N VAL A 29 -6.82 -16.47 3.01
CA VAL A 29 -7.86 -15.47 3.33
C VAL A 29 -9.05 -15.57 2.38
N ALA A 30 -8.83 -15.87 1.10
CA ALA A 30 -9.92 -15.93 0.12
C ALA A 30 -10.89 -17.08 0.42
N TRP A 31 -10.36 -18.25 0.79
CA TRP A 31 -11.16 -19.38 1.24
C TRP A 31 -11.98 -19.02 2.47
N TRP A 32 -11.34 -18.47 3.50
CA TRP A 32 -12.01 -18.09 4.74
C TRP A 32 -13.04 -16.96 4.55
N LEU A 33 -12.80 -16.04 3.60
CA LEU A 33 -13.78 -15.02 3.23
C LEU A 33 -15.02 -15.62 2.56
N ALA A 34 -14.85 -16.60 1.69
CA ALA A 34 -15.97 -17.30 1.06
C ALA A 34 -16.82 -18.01 2.12
N GLU A 35 -16.19 -18.73 3.04
CA GLU A 35 -16.88 -19.42 4.15
C GLU A 35 -17.57 -18.43 5.10
N ALA A 36 -16.88 -17.35 5.49
CA ALA A 36 -17.46 -16.34 6.38
C ALA A 36 -18.68 -15.63 5.75
N ARG A 37 -18.64 -15.37 4.44
CA ARG A 37 -19.78 -14.80 3.69
C ARG A 37 -20.93 -15.78 3.55
N ALA A 38 -20.63 -17.07 3.32
CA ALA A 38 -21.65 -18.13 3.23
C ALA A 38 -22.38 -18.35 4.56
N GLN A 39 -21.71 -18.11 5.69
CA GLN A 39 -22.29 -18.29 7.02
C GLN A 39 -23.26 -17.17 7.44
N ALA A 40 -23.36 -16.08 6.67
CA ALA A 40 -24.28 -14.95 6.88
C ALA A 40 -24.26 -14.40 8.33
N SER A 41 -23.07 -14.12 8.86
CA SER A 41 -22.92 -13.56 10.21
C SER A 41 -23.49 -12.13 10.32
N ALA A 42 -24.30 -11.87 11.34
CA ALA A 42 -25.02 -10.60 11.53
C ALA A 42 -24.15 -9.45 12.07
N SER A 43 -22.94 -9.72 12.59
CA SER A 43 -22.06 -8.71 13.19
C SER A 43 -20.58 -9.11 13.19
N GLU A 44 -19.68 -8.12 13.37
CA GLU A 44 -18.23 -8.36 13.51
C GLU A 44 -17.92 -9.33 14.67
N ALA A 45 -18.64 -9.20 15.79
CA ALA A 45 -18.45 -10.05 16.97
C ALA A 45 -18.83 -11.51 16.70
N ASP A 46 -19.89 -11.74 15.95
CA ASP A 46 -20.34 -13.09 15.58
C ASP A 46 -19.34 -13.76 14.64
N THR A 47 -18.79 -13.03 13.67
CA THR A 47 -17.76 -13.54 12.76
C THR A 47 -16.47 -13.89 13.50
N ARG A 48 -16.03 -13.07 14.47
CA ARG A 48 -14.86 -13.41 15.29
C ARG A 48 -15.08 -14.68 16.09
N ARG A 49 -16.27 -14.86 16.67
CA ARG A 49 -16.62 -16.06 17.44
C ARG A 49 -16.61 -17.31 16.55
N TRP A 50 -17.25 -17.24 15.39
CA TRP A 50 -17.26 -18.33 14.41
C TRP A 50 -15.85 -18.69 13.93
N LEU A 51 -14.99 -17.69 13.68
CA LEU A 51 -13.59 -17.94 13.30
C LEU A 51 -12.83 -18.70 14.40
N VAL A 52 -13.00 -18.35 15.68
CA VAL A 52 -12.39 -19.10 16.80
C VAL A 52 -12.85 -20.55 16.82
N GLU A 53 -14.16 -20.78 16.69
CA GLU A 53 -14.75 -22.13 16.71
C GLU A 53 -14.21 -23.02 15.57
N ASN A 54 -13.82 -22.40 14.45
CA ASN A 54 -13.25 -23.09 13.29
C ASN A 54 -11.71 -23.04 13.25
N GLY A 55 -11.05 -22.75 14.39
CA GLY A 55 -9.60 -22.86 14.54
C GLY A 55 -8.79 -21.62 14.10
N VAL A 56 -9.46 -20.55 13.69
CA VAL A 56 -8.83 -19.26 13.36
C VAL A 56 -8.89 -18.35 14.59
N SER A 57 -7.77 -18.23 15.32
CA SER A 57 -7.69 -17.43 16.55
C SER A 57 -6.55 -16.41 16.55
N GLY A 58 -6.72 -15.36 17.36
CA GLY A 58 -5.72 -14.30 17.54
C GLY A 58 -5.44 -13.54 16.25
N TYR A 59 -4.18 -13.19 16.01
CA TYR A 59 -3.78 -12.38 14.85
C TYR A 59 -4.14 -13.00 13.48
N ALA A 60 -4.34 -14.31 13.39
CA ALA A 60 -4.78 -14.98 12.16
C ALA A 60 -6.20 -14.57 11.70
N GLN A 61 -7.02 -14.02 12.60
CA GLN A 61 -8.35 -13.51 12.26
C GLN A 61 -8.29 -12.18 11.50
N ASN A 62 -7.31 -11.35 11.81
CA ASN A 62 -7.26 -9.95 11.36
C ASN A 62 -7.39 -9.77 9.84
N PRO A 63 -6.73 -10.58 8.98
CA PRO A 63 -6.90 -10.45 7.54
C PRO A 63 -8.35 -10.65 7.09
N ILE A 64 -9.04 -11.66 7.64
CA ILE A 64 -10.43 -11.96 7.28
C ILE A 64 -11.36 -10.86 7.80
N MET A 65 -11.16 -10.45 9.05
CA MET A 65 -11.97 -9.41 9.68
C MET A 65 -11.84 -8.06 8.96
N TRP A 66 -10.64 -7.68 8.52
CA TRP A 66 -10.44 -6.40 7.84
C TRP A 66 -10.98 -6.38 6.43
N GLU A 67 -10.94 -7.51 5.72
CA GLU A 67 -11.53 -7.65 4.39
C GLU A 67 -13.07 -7.66 4.43
N LEU A 68 -13.68 -8.10 5.54
CA LEU A 68 -15.13 -8.10 5.71
C LEU A 68 -15.70 -6.79 6.26
N TYR A 69 -15.00 -6.16 7.20
CA TYR A 69 -15.54 -5.04 8.00
C TYR A 69 -14.72 -3.75 7.89
N GLY A 70 -13.61 -3.77 7.14
CA GLY A 70 -12.70 -2.65 7.02
C GLY A 70 -11.55 -2.69 8.04
N TYR A 71 -10.53 -1.88 7.78
CA TYR A 71 -9.36 -1.76 8.66
C TYR A 71 -9.71 -1.06 9.98
N PRO A 72 -8.98 -1.32 11.08
CA PRO A 72 -9.22 -0.66 12.35
C PRO A 72 -9.09 0.85 12.23
N ASP A 73 -10.04 1.57 12.82
CA ASP A 73 -10.14 3.03 12.76
C ASP A 73 -8.84 3.75 13.12
N PHE A 74 -8.04 3.27 14.06
CA PHE A 74 -6.81 3.96 14.46
C PHE A 74 -5.71 3.91 13.38
N PHE A 75 -5.59 2.78 12.65
CA PHE A 75 -4.66 2.69 11.52
C PHE A 75 -5.12 3.57 10.36
N LEU A 76 -6.44 3.59 10.11
CA LEU A 76 -7.03 4.46 9.10
C LEU A 76 -6.89 5.93 9.49
N LYS A 77 -7.13 6.29 10.75
CA LYS A 77 -6.98 7.66 11.26
C LYS A 77 -5.53 8.12 11.17
N ASP A 78 -4.56 7.35 11.64
CA ASP A 78 -3.14 7.73 11.55
C ASP A 78 -2.69 7.87 10.08
N ALA A 79 -3.16 6.98 9.20
CA ALA A 79 -2.86 7.05 7.77
C ALA A 79 -3.50 8.27 7.09
N VAL A 80 -4.78 8.53 7.37
CA VAL A 80 -5.53 9.68 6.87
C VAL A 80 -4.91 10.97 7.40
N GLU A 81 -4.59 11.07 8.68
CA GLU A 81 -3.93 12.24 9.28
C GLU A 81 -2.55 12.50 8.69
N LEU A 82 -1.73 11.46 8.48
CA LEU A 82 -0.44 11.60 7.81
C LEU A 82 -0.58 12.04 6.36
N LEU A 83 -1.62 11.58 5.65
CA LEU A 83 -1.85 11.97 4.27
C LEU A 83 -2.45 13.37 4.18
N ASP A 84 -3.48 13.69 4.96
CA ASP A 84 -4.09 15.02 5.10
C ASP A 84 -3.02 16.06 5.44
N GLY A 85 -2.14 15.74 6.40
CA GLY A 85 -1.03 16.61 6.80
C GLY A 85 -0.04 16.94 5.68
N GLN A 86 0.19 16.03 4.72
CA GLN A 86 1.05 16.28 3.57
C GLN A 86 0.46 17.30 2.59
N TYR A 87 -0.87 17.43 2.57
CA TYR A 87 -1.62 18.24 1.60
C TYR A 87 -2.38 19.41 2.24
N ALA A 88 -2.27 19.62 3.55
CA ALA A 88 -3.06 20.61 4.29
C ALA A 88 -2.96 22.05 3.73
N ASP A 89 -1.77 22.45 3.24
CA ASP A 89 -1.53 23.78 2.63
C ASP A 89 -1.69 23.79 1.10
N ARG A 90 -2.12 22.66 0.50
CA ARG A 90 -2.26 22.42 -0.94
C ARG A 90 -3.37 21.37 -1.24
N PRO A 91 -4.60 21.57 -0.73
CA PRO A 91 -5.65 20.54 -0.80
C PRO A 91 -6.00 20.12 -2.23
N ALA A 92 -5.83 21.02 -3.21
CA ALA A 92 -6.08 20.73 -4.63
C ALA A 92 -5.18 19.61 -5.21
N LEU A 93 -4.04 19.29 -4.59
CA LEU A 93 -3.14 18.22 -5.04
C LEU A 93 -3.46 16.86 -4.39
N ARG A 94 -4.29 16.83 -3.35
CA ARG A 94 -4.66 15.58 -2.66
C ARG A 94 -5.27 14.54 -3.60
N PRO A 95 -6.20 14.88 -4.52
CA PRO A 95 -6.76 13.91 -5.45
C PRO A 95 -5.72 13.18 -6.32
N ILE A 96 -4.54 13.78 -6.57
CA ILE A 96 -3.45 13.13 -7.30
C ILE A 96 -2.86 11.99 -6.45
N ALA A 97 -2.66 12.22 -5.15
CA ALA A 97 -2.18 11.19 -4.22
C ALA A 97 -3.18 10.04 -4.11
N ASP A 98 -4.46 10.37 -3.98
CA ASP A 98 -5.54 9.38 -3.89
C ASP A 98 -5.60 8.52 -5.16
N ALA A 99 -5.45 9.11 -6.34
CA ALA A 99 -5.40 8.39 -7.60
C ALA A 99 -4.19 7.45 -7.71
N VAL A 100 -3.00 7.88 -7.25
CA VAL A 100 -1.82 6.99 -7.22
C VAL A 100 -2.01 5.83 -6.23
N ILE A 101 -2.60 6.09 -5.06
CA ILE A 101 -2.91 5.05 -4.08
C ILE A 101 -3.91 4.05 -4.68
N ALA A 102 -5.01 4.53 -5.27
CA ALA A 102 -6.02 3.70 -5.90
C ALA A 102 -5.44 2.82 -7.01
N LEU A 103 -4.59 3.39 -7.88
CA LEU A 103 -3.88 2.64 -8.92
C LEU A 103 -3.06 1.47 -8.32
N THR A 104 -2.31 1.73 -7.24
CA THR A 104 -1.49 0.68 -6.62
C THR A 104 -2.28 -0.36 -5.85
N LEU A 105 -3.44 -0.01 -5.30
CA LEU A 105 -4.35 -0.96 -4.67
C LEU A 105 -5.00 -1.87 -5.72
N ALA A 106 -5.41 -1.32 -6.87
CA ALA A 106 -5.93 -2.10 -7.98
C ALA A 106 -4.93 -3.17 -8.46
N TRP A 107 -3.63 -2.86 -8.51
CA TRP A 107 -2.61 -3.87 -8.86
C TRP A 107 -2.46 -5.00 -7.84
N ALA A 108 -2.72 -4.72 -6.57
CA ALA A 108 -2.72 -5.75 -5.54
C ALA A 108 -3.97 -6.64 -5.65
N GLU A 109 -5.12 -6.04 -5.99
CA GLU A 109 -6.39 -6.73 -6.18
C GLU A 109 -6.39 -7.64 -7.41
N ASP A 110 -5.84 -7.17 -8.54
CA ASP A 110 -5.80 -7.91 -9.80
C ASP A 110 -4.56 -8.82 -9.95
N GLY A 111 -3.63 -8.77 -9.00
CA GLY A 111 -2.41 -9.57 -8.99
C GLY A 111 -1.29 -9.05 -9.89
N THR A 112 -1.42 -7.87 -10.51
CA THR A 112 -0.39 -7.24 -11.35
C THR A 112 0.88 -6.93 -10.55
N ALA A 113 0.76 -6.42 -9.32
CA ALA A 113 1.91 -6.07 -8.49
C ALA A 113 1.57 -6.08 -7.00
N ASN A 114 2.38 -6.77 -6.19
CA ASN A 114 2.30 -6.71 -4.73
C ASN A 114 3.05 -5.47 -4.20
N THR A 115 2.39 -4.30 -4.30
CA THR A 115 2.93 -3.01 -3.82
C THR A 115 2.44 -2.70 -2.42
N GLN A 116 3.35 -2.29 -1.54
CA GLN A 116 3.03 -1.79 -0.20
C GLN A 116 3.16 -0.26 -0.16
N ILE A 117 2.25 0.38 0.57
CA ILE A 117 2.20 1.84 0.71
C ILE A 117 2.65 2.23 2.11
N GLN A 118 3.69 3.06 2.19
CA GLN A 118 4.23 3.51 3.46
C GLN A 118 4.11 5.03 3.61
N LEU A 119 3.21 5.47 4.49
CA LEU A 119 3.00 6.89 4.78
C LEU A 119 4.11 7.45 5.69
N ARG A 120 4.46 8.71 5.43
CA ARG A 120 5.37 9.54 6.24
C ARG A 120 4.76 10.92 6.38
N LYS A 121 5.34 11.73 7.25
CA LYS A 121 4.89 13.10 7.50
C LYS A 121 4.86 13.98 6.23
N THR A 122 5.78 13.76 5.28
CA THR A 122 5.99 14.66 4.13
C THR A 122 5.88 13.99 2.77
N TYR A 123 5.71 12.67 2.73
CA TYR A 123 5.60 11.87 1.51
C TYR A 123 4.97 10.52 1.83
N PHE A 124 4.63 9.75 0.80
CA PHE A 124 4.46 8.31 0.94
C PHE A 124 5.36 7.55 -0.02
N SER A 125 5.69 6.32 0.34
CA SER A 125 6.55 5.45 -0.45
C SER A 125 5.77 4.28 -1.00
N LEU A 126 6.14 3.86 -2.20
CA LEU A 126 5.75 2.58 -2.75
C LEU A 126 6.93 1.62 -2.63
N THR A 127 6.68 0.47 -2.01
CA THR A 127 7.70 -0.53 -1.70
C THR A 127 7.30 -1.88 -2.27
N THR A 128 8.28 -2.58 -2.85
CA THR A 128 8.20 -4.02 -3.05
C THR A 128 8.52 -4.69 -1.69
N PRO A 129 8.31 -6.01 -1.55
CA PRO A 129 8.77 -6.74 -0.38
C PRO A 129 10.28 -6.60 -0.13
N ARG A 130 11.06 -6.39 -1.20
CA ARG A 130 12.52 -6.24 -1.14
C ARG A 130 12.95 -4.83 -0.77
N ARG A 131 12.44 -3.79 -1.47
CA ARG A 131 12.88 -2.40 -1.27
C ARG A 131 11.90 -1.37 -1.82
N LYS A 132 12.06 -0.13 -1.35
CA LYS A 132 11.41 1.06 -1.91
C LYS A 132 11.78 1.26 -3.37
N PHE A 133 10.77 1.43 -4.22
CA PHE A 133 10.94 1.71 -5.64
C PHE A 133 10.40 3.08 -6.06
N ALA A 134 9.47 3.67 -5.29
CA ALA A 134 9.00 5.03 -5.55
C ALA A 134 8.75 5.85 -4.27
N GLN A 135 8.82 7.17 -4.40
CA GLN A 135 8.42 8.14 -3.38
C GLN A 135 7.51 9.20 -4.01
N VAL A 136 6.29 9.33 -3.51
CA VAL A 136 5.32 10.33 -3.94
C VAL A 136 5.37 11.49 -2.97
N THR A 137 5.77 12.67 -3.45
CA THR A 137 6.03 13.84 -2.61
C THR A 137 5.36 15.07 -3.19
N PRO A 138 4.51 15.78 -2.42
CA PRO A 138 4.07 17.11 -2.83
C PRO A 138 5.26 18.08 -2.69
N VAL A 139 5.93 18.38 -3.81
CA VAL A 139 7.16 19.19 -3.81
C VAL A 139 6.89 20.69 -3.83
N SER A 140 5.67 21.10 -4.21
CA SER A 140 5.23 22.49 -4.20
C SER A 140 3.72 22.57 -3.96
N LYS A 141 3.16 23.79 -3.97
CA LYS A 141 1.71 24.02 -3.92
C LYS A 141 0.97 23.64 -5.22
N SER A 142 1.69 23.28 -6.28
CA SER A 142 1.12 23.01 -7.61
C SER A 142 1.67 21.76 -8.30
N ALA A 143 2.45 20.94 -7.60
CA ALA A 143 3.02 19.73 -8.17
C ALA A 143 3.29 18.65 -7.12
N VAL A 144 3.06 17.41 -7.52
CA VAL A 144 3.50 16.18 -6.85
C VAL A 144 4.56 15.53 -7.73
N ASP A 145 5.76 15.32 -7.19
CA ASP A 145 6.78 14.55 -7.89
C ASP A 145 6.77 13.11 -7.36
N ILE A 146 6.79 12.15 -8.29
CA ILE A 146 7.05 10.74 -8.02
C ILE A 146 8.51 10.49 -8.34
N PHE A 147 9.34 10.34 -7.30
CA PHE A 147 10.73 9.94 -7.43
C PHE A 147 10.82 8.43 -7.58
N LEU A 148 11.64 7.95 -8.52
CA LEU A 148 11.70 6.55 -8.93
C LEU A 148 13.11 6.01 -8.76
N ARG A 149 13.23 4.83 -8.15
CA ARG A 149 14.44 4.00 -8.22
C ARG A 149 14.42 3.24 -9.54
N LEU A 150 14.87 3.91 -10.59
CA LEU A 150 14.83 3.41 -11.96
C LEU A 150 16.03 3.98 -12.72
N ASP A 151 16.72 3.13 -13.48
CA ASP A 151 17.92 3.50 -14.24
C ASP A 151 17.63 3.78 -15.73
N ASP A 152 16.36 3.81 -16.13
CA ASP A 152 15.92 4.12 -17.49
C ASP A 152 16.46 5.49 -17.97
N PRO A 153 16.72 5.66 -19.28
CA PRO A 153 17.02 6.97 -19.85
C PRO A 153 15.90 7.98 -19.59
N ALA A 154 16.25 9.25 -19.37
CA ALA A 154 15.25 10.31 -19.28
C ALA A 154 14.60 10.52 -20.66
N ALA A 155 13.33 10.17 -20.76
CA ALA A 155 12.54 10.26 -21.98
C ALA A 155 11.05 10.45 -21.65
N GLY A 156 10.33 11.17 -22.51
CA GLY A 156 8.92 11.48 -22.30
C GLY A 156 8.70 12.22 -20.98
N ARG A 157 7.89 11.62 -20.09
CA ARG A 157 7.55 12.20 -18.77
C ARG A 157 8.61 11.92 -17.70
N LEU A 158 9.62 11.11 -18.00
CA LEU A 158 10.67 10.73 -17.06
C LEU A 158 11.79 11.79 -17.07
N GLU A 159 11.92 12.53 -15.99
CA GLU A 159 12.91 13.59 -15.81
C GLU A 159 14.10 13.12 -14.95
N ILE A 160 15.26 13.74 -15.15
CA ILE A 160 16.44 13.55 -14.30
C ILE A 160 16.28 14.36 -13.01
N VAL A 161 16.61 13.73 -11.88
CA VAL A 161 16.74 14.41 -10.59
C VAL A 161 18.22 14.62 -10.29
N LYS A 162 18.60 15.86 -9.96
CA LYS A 162 19.94 16.14 -9.44
C LYS A 162 20.00 15.67 -7.99
N VAL A 163 20.61 14.51 -7.78
CA VAL A 163 20.82 13.89 -6.46
C VAL A 163 22.31 13.66 -6.20
N ARG A 164 22.65 13.28 -4.97
CA ARG A 164 24.02 12.93 -4.60
C ARG A 164 24.42 11.61 -5.29
N ALA A 165 25.71 11.43 -5.54
CA ALA A 165 26.23 10.17 -6.05
C ALA A 165 25.82 9.00 -5.12
N GLY A 166 25.26 7.94 -5.71
CA GLY A 166 24.75 6.78 -4.99
C GLY A 166 23.31 6.89 -4.49
N ASP A 167 22.64 8.03 -4.67
CA ASP A 167 21.20 8.12 -4.41
C ASP A 167 20.43 7.30 -5.47
N PRO A 168 19.54 6.38 -5.05
CA PRO A 168 18.78 5.57 -5.97
C PRO A 168 17.68 6.32 -6.74
N PHE A 169 17.24 7.48 -6.27
CA PHE A 169 16.09 8.22 -6.84
C PHE A 169 16.52 9.25 -7.89
N GLN A 170 17.15 8.78 -8.96
CA GLN A 170 17.73 9.63 -10.02
C GLN A 170 16.71 10.04 -11.09
N ARG A 171 15.49 9.49 -11.01
CA ARG A 171 14.40 9.75 -11.95
C ARG A 171 13.17 10.24 -11.22
N LYS A 172 12.38 11.06 -11.91
CA LYS A 172 11.06 11.46 -11.43
C LYS A 172 10.06 11.59 -12.56
N VAL A 173 8.80 11.56 -12.18
CA VAL A 173 7.67 12.05 -12.98
C VAL A 173 6.97 13.14 -12.18
N ARG A 174 6.65 14.26 -12.82
CA ARG A 174 5.89 15.35 -12.20
C ARG A 174 4.41 15.25 -12.57
N LEU A 175 3.56 15.33 -11.57
CA LEU A 175 2.11 15.36 -11.68
C LEU A 175 1.58 16.73 -11.23
N ARG A 176 0.64 17.28 -11.98
CA ARG A 176 -0.01 18.57 -11.74
C ARG A 176 -1.52 18.43 -11.60
N GLU A 177 -2.09 17.40 -12.21
CA GLU A 177 -3.51 17.09 -12.15
C GLU A 177 -3.77 15.58 -12.07
N VAL A 178 -5.00 15.21 -11.73
CA VAL A 178 -5.40 13.80 -11.60
C VAL A 178 -5.23 13.04 -12.92
N GLY A 179 -5.45 13.73 -14.05
CA GLY A 179 -5.28 13.15 -15.40
C GLY A 179 -3.85 12.70 -15.71
N ASP A 180 -2.84 13.18 -14.98
CA ASP A 180 -1.45 12.71 -15.14
C ASP A 180 -1.25 11.28 -14.58
N VAL A 181 -2.20 10.78 -13.79
CA VAL A 181 -2.27 9.39 -13.31
C VAL A 181 -2.95 8.52 -14.38
N ASP A 182 -2.24 8.36 -15.49
CA ASP A 182 -2.69 7.67 -16.69
C ASP A 182 -1.96 6.32 -16.89
N ALA A 183 -2.25 5.66 -18.01
CA ALA A 183 -1.59 4.40 -18.40
C ALA A 183 -0.07 4.56 -18.56
N SER A 184 0.41 5.73 -19.03
CA SER A 184 1.84 5.99 -19.15
C SER A 184 2.53 6.05 -17.78
N LEU A 185 1.87 6.64 -16.77
CA LEU A 185 2.37 6.59 -15.40
C LEU A 185 2.43 5.16 -14.87
N ALA A 186 1.35 4.40 -15.09
CA ALA A 186 1.24 3.03 -14.63
C ALA A 186 2.39 2.17 -15.19
N GLU A 187 2.68 2.28 -16.48
CA GLU A 187 3.82 1.57 -17.11
C GLU A 187 5.17 1.95 -16.49
N ILE A 188 5.42 3.24 -16.23
CA ILE A 188 6.67 3.71 -15.60
C ILE A 188 6.81 3.12 -14.19
N LEU A 189 5.72 3.18 -13.41
CA LEU A 189 5.69 2.66 -12.04
C LEU A 189 5.87 1.13 -12.01
N LEU A 190 5.28 0.40 -12.95
CA LEU A 190 5.45 -1.05 -13.07
C LEU A 190 6.87 -1.44 -13.48
N ARG A 191 7.53 -0.67 -14.35
CA ARG A 191 8.96 -0.87 -14.63
C ARG A 191 9.81 -0.63 -13.40
N ALA A 192 9.54 0.44 -12.66
CA ALA A 192 10.21 0.69 -11.39
C ALA A 192 9.93 -0.43 -10.37
N TYR A 193 8.71 -0.94 -10.29
CA TYR A 193 8.37 -2.10 -9.46
C TYR A 193 9.21 -3.33 -9.86
N ALA A 194 9.17 -3.73 -11.13
CA ALA A 194 9.88 -4.90 -11.64
C ALA A 194 11.40 -4.82 -11.44
N ALA A 195 12.02 -3.65 -11.60
CA ALA A 195 13.45 -3.44 -11.35
C ALA A 195 13.85 -3.53 -9.85
N ASN A 196 12.87 -3.63 -8.95
CA ASN A 196 13.06 -3.56 -7.51
C ASN A 196 12.38 -4.69 -6.71
N SER A 197 11.64 -5.58 -7.38
CA SER A 197 11.06 -6.78 -6.77
C SER A 197 12.10 -7.85 -6.48
#